data_AF-A0A5N3UTG8-F1
#
_entry.id   AF-A0A5N3UTG8-F1
#
_cell.length_a   1.000
_cell.length_b   1.000
_cell.length_c   1.000
_cell.angle_alpha   90.00
_cell.angle_beta   90.00
_cell.angle_gamma   90.00
#
_symmetry.space_group_name_H-M   'P 1'
#
loop_
_entity.id
_entity.type
_entity.pdbx_description
1 polymer ?
#
loop_
_entity_poly.entity_id
_entity_poly.type
_entity_poly.pdbx_seq_one_letter_code
_entity_poly.pdbx_strand_id
1 'polypeptide(L)'
;PALAHGCLHTLCGAGGEGLALREEAWKGFATLDDPLATLLDMLDASRGCGGRGPSLEAWVARELERWLQAQPRPGPTQGDPALKPLQVRAVRLLTEGPLSLVEPLLSIFQLQHADRSPVLARIHRLHQEGKFKEAIVLGTKLQLQADLDVEKMCVPLLLQDKVGLAERYVAGLPHLQRRLLTLIDSWCQPGFDVRVVASAHPTVFYAKRRGGKLSFALLCQPVHGEEQPGLESPPRNSQEDN
;
A
#
# COMPACT_ATOMS: atom_id res chain seq x y z
N PRO A 1 31.85 -2.23 -8.58
CA PRO A 1 31.46 -3.59 -8.09
C PRO A 1 32.15 -4.03 -6.79
N ALA A 2 33.49 -4.04 -6.71
CA ALA A 2 34.21 -4.51 -5.50
C ALA A 2 34.10 -3.57 -4.28
N LEU A 3 34.07 -2.25 -4.52
CA LEU A 3 33.90 -1.24 -3.46
C LEU A 3 32.49 -1.29 -2.81
N ALA A 4 31.45 -1.52 -3.60
CA ALA A 4 30.07 -1.68 -3.10
C ALA A 4 29.92 -2.94 -2.23
N HIS A 5 30.61 -4.02 -2.58
CA HIS A 5 30.66 -5.24 -1.79
C HIS A 5 31.41 -5.03 -0.46
N GLY A 6 32.47 -4.22 -0.47
CA GLY A 6 33.22 -3.81 0.73
C GLY A 6 32.37 -2.99 1.70
N CYS A 7 31.70 -1.93 1.25
CA CYS A 7 30.85 -1.10 2.10
C CYS A 7 29.70 -1.90 2.73
N LEU A 8 29.02 -2.77 1.98
CA LEU A 8 27.95 -3.60 2.52
C LEU A 8 28.45 -4.66 3.52
N HIS A 9 29.63 -5.23 3.30
CA HIS A 9 30.22 -6.19 4.23
C HIS A 9 30.60 -5.52 5.57
N THR A 10 31.13 -4.29 5.51
CA THR A 10 31.41 -3.46 6.70
C THR A 10 30.12 -3.09 7.45
N LEU A 11 29.06 -2.73 6.73
CA LEU A 11 27.73 -2.48 7.33
C LEU A 11 27.09 -3.73 7.95
N CYS A 12 27.42 -4.94 7.47
CA CYS A 12 26.91 -6.20 8.02
C CYS A 12 27.67 -6.68 9.26
N GLY A 13 28.95 -6.31 9.42
CA GLY A 13 29.78 -6.70 10.56
C GLY A 13 29.67 -5.75 11.78
N ALA A 14 29.26 -4.50 11.55
CA ALA A 14 29.14 -3.49 12.58
C ALA A 14 27.79 -3.61 13.32
N GLY A 15 27.72 -4.49 14.32
CA GLY A 15 26.65 -4.51 15.33
C GLY A 15 26.69 -3.32 16.30
N GLY A 16 26.93 -2.11 15.77
CA GLY A 16 27.11 -0.87 16.52
C GLY A 16 25.92 0.07 16.40
N GLU A 17 25.74 0.89 17.43
CA GLU A 17 24.70 1.90 17.62
C GLU A 17 24.35 2.66 16.32
N GLY A 18 23.06 2.73 15.98
CA GLY A 18 22.57 3.06 14.63
C GLY A 18 22.98 4.41 14.02
N LEU A 19 23.59 5.30 14.80
CA LEU A 19 24.18 6.56 14.30
C LEU A 19 25.53 6.33 13.61
N ALA A 20 26.40 5.49 14.19
CA ALA A 20 27.72 5.20 13.61
C ALA A 20 27.60 4.47 12.27
N LEU A 21 26.64 3.53 12.17
CA LEU A 21 26.33 2.82 10.93
C LEU A 21 25.86 3.76 9.82
N ARG A 22 25.09 4.79 10.18
CA ARG A 22 24.59 5.80 9.24
C ARG A 22 25.71 6.67 8.69
N GLU A 23 26.59 7.17 9.54
CA GLU A 23 27.72 8.01 9.10
C GLU A 23 28.63 7.26 8.13
N GLU A 24 28.93 6.00 8.43
CA GLU A 24 29.76 5.17 7.56
C GLU A 24 29.06 4.86 6.24
N ALA A 25 27.75 4.61 6.27
CA ALA A 25 26.96 4.46 5.05
C ALA A 25 27.01 5.74 4.18
N TRP A 26 26.87 6.91 4.79
CA TRP A 26 26.88 8.20 4.08
C TRP A 26 28.25 8.53 3.47
N LYS A 27 29.34 8.23 4.19
CA LYS A 27 30.70 8.31 3.64
C LYS A 27 30.85 7.36 2.46
N GLY A 28 30.38 6.12 2.58
CA GLY A 28 30.35 5.14 1.50
C GLY A 28 29.61 5.66 0.27
N PHE A 29 28.39 6.17 0.43
CA PHE A 29 27.59 6.73 -0.66
C PHE A 29 28.29 7.89 -1.37
N ALA A 30 28.99 8.77 -0.64
CA ALA A 30 29.73 9.88 -1.22
C ALA A 30 30.94 9.44 -2.08
N THR A 31 31.44 8.22 -1.89
CA THR A 31 32.53 7.66 -2.72
C THR A 31 32.05 6.95 -3.98
N LEU A 32 30.74 6.76 -4.16
CA LEU A 32 30.18 6.07 -5.31
C LEU A 32 30.09 6.98 -6.53
N ASP A 33 30.56 6.49 -7.68
CA ASP A 33 30.43 7.20 -8.96
C ASP A 33 28.95 7.34 -9.38
N ASP A 34 28.18 6.25 -9.24
CA ASP A 34 26.73 6.21 -9.46
C ASP A 34 26.03 5.52 -8.29
N PRO A 35 25.55 6.27 -7.29
CA PRO A 35 24.89 5.70 -6.12
C PRO A 35 23.54 5.03 -6.45
N LEU A 36 22.85 5.47 -7.51
CA LEU A 36 21.54 4.94 -7.90
C LEU A 36 21.66 3.57 -8.56
N ALA A 37 22.55 3.44 -9.55
CA ALA A 37 22.83 2.16 -10.19
C ALA A 37 23.42 1.17 -9.18
N THR A 38 24.32 1.64 -8.31
CA THR A 38 24.92 0.81 -7.26
C THR A 38 23.85 0.27 -6.29
N LEU A 39 22.85 1.07 -5.91
CA LEU A 39 21.73 0.58 -5.09
C LEU A 39 21.00 -0.58 -5.78
N LEU A 40 20.66 -0.44 -7.05
CA LEU A 40 19.94 -1.47 -7.79
C LEU A 40 20.78 -2.75 -7.93
N ASP A 41 22.08 -2.63 -8.21
CA ASP A 41 22.99 -3.76 -8.28
C ASP A 41 23.07 -4.51 -6.93
N MET A 42 23.09 -3.77 -5.82
CA MET A 42 23.09 -4.34 -4.47
C MET A 42 21.79 -5.10 -4.17
N LEU A 43 20.63 -4.52 -4.54
CA LEU A 43 19.31 -5.13 -4.36
C LEU A 43 19.05 -6.33 -5.29
N ASP A 44 19.64 -6.32 -6.49
CA ASP A 44 19.59 -7.46 -7.41
C ASP A 44 20.45 -8.62 -6.86
N ALA A 45 21.65 -8.33 -6.35
CA ALA A 45 22.56 -9.33 -5.79
C ALA A 45 22.05 -9.98 -4.50
N SER A 46 21.35 -9.22 -3.65
CA SER A 46 20.84 -9.72 -2.36
C SER A 46 19.74 -10.78 -2.52
N ARG A 47 18.96 -10.74 -3.61
CA ARG A 47 17.86 -11.69 -3.88
C ARG A 47 18.30 -13.14 -4.03
N GLY A 48 19.54 -13.39 -4.42
CA GLY A 48 20.11 -14.74 -4.55
C GLY A 48 20.77 -15.27 -3.28
N CYS A 49 20.97 -14.43 -2.26
CA CYS A 49 21.68 -14.78 -1.05
C CYS A 49 20.67 -15.05 0.08
N GLY A 50 20.41 -16.33 0.37
CA GLY A 50 19.39 -16.82 1.32
C GLY A 50 19.57 -16.45 2.80
N GLY A 51 20.07 -15.26 3.13
CA GLY A 51 20.32 -14.83 4.51
C GLY A 51 20.20 -13.32 4.77
N ARG A 52 19.95 -12.47 3.76
CA ARG A 52 19.73 -11.04 3.98
C ARG A 52 18.23 -10.79 4.17
N GLY A 53 17.84 -10.42 5.38
CA GLY A 53 16.45 -10.12 5.69
C GLY A 53 15.96 -8.89 4.91
N PRO A 54 14.66 -8.82 4.56
CA PRO A 54 14.03 -7.68 3.88
C PRO A 54 14.14 -6.35 4.65
N SER A 55 14.66 -6.38 5.88
CA SER A 55 14.96 -5.21 6.72
C SER A 55 16.22 -4.46 6.30
N LEU A 56 17.30 -5.15 5.87
CA LEU A 56 18.56 -4.48 5.53
C LEU A 56 18.47 -3.77 4.18
N GLU A 57 17.88 -4.43 3.19
CA GLU A 57 17.63 -3.83 1.87
C GLU A 57 16.81 -2.55 1.99
N ALA A 58 15.73 -2.60 2.78
CA ALA A 58 14.90 -1.45 3.05
C ALA A 58 15.62 -0.36 3.84
N TRP A 59 16.49 -0.74 4.78
CA TRP A 59 17.30 0.22 5.54
C TRP A 59 18.28 0.95 4.63
N VAL A 60 19.05 0.22 3.80
CA VAL A 60 20.02 0.82 2.85
C VAL A 60 19.32 1.74 1.87
N ALA A 61 18.19 1.31 1.31
CA ALA A 61 17.40 2.15 0.38
C ALA A 61 16.89 3.43 1.07
N ARG A 62 16.38 3.34 2.30
CA ARG A 62 15.95 4.51 3.10
C ARG A 62 17.11 5.44 3.45
N GLU A 63 18.29 4.89 3.74
CA GLU A 63 19.45 5.71 4.08
C GLU A 63 19.99 6.44 2.86
N LEU A 64 19.99 5.80 1.69
CA LEU A 64 20.35 6.49 0.45
C LEU A 64 19.35 7.59 0.10
N GLU A 65 18.04 7.35 0.26
CA GLU A 65 17.01 8.37 0.10
C GLU A 65 17.29 9.60 0.99
N ARG A 66 17.54 9.38 2.28
CA ARG A 66 17.87 10.46 3.23
C ARG A 66 19.15 11.20 2.84
N TRP A 67 20.17 10.46 2.42
CA TRP A 67 21.43 11.05 1.98
C TRP A 67 21.22 11.94 0.75
N LEU A 68 20.49 11.46 -0.26
CA LEU A 68 20.15 12.23 -1.46
C LEU A 68 19.35 13.50 -1.13
N GLN A 69 18.39 13.41 -0.21
CA GLN A 69 17.59 14.56 0.25
C GLN A 69 18.42 15.59 1.04
N ALA A 70 19.49 15.15 1.72
CA ALA A 70 20.39 16.02 2.48
C ALA A 70 21.48 16.69 1.60
N GLN A 71 21.66 16.25 0.35
CA GLN A 71 22.65 16.84 -0.54
C GLN A 71 22.19 18.24 -1.03
N PRO A 72 23.07 19.25 -1.08
CA PRO A 72 22.77 20.57 -1.63
C PRO A 72 22.51 20.56 -3.14
N ARG A 73 22.86 19.47 -3.83
CA ARG A 73 22.66 19.34 -5.28
C ARG A 73 21.19 19.04 -5.56
N PRO A 74 20.58 19.66 -6.58
CA PRO A 74 19.26 19.25 -7.01
C PRO A 74 19.35 17.76 -7.37
N GLY A 75 18.47 16.95 -6.76
CA GLY A 75 18.33 15.54 -7.12
C GLY A 75 18.09 15.38 -8.63
N PRO A 76 18.14 14.13 -9.15
CA PRO A 76 17.92 13.84 -10.56
C PRO A 76 16.77 14.69 -11.12
N THR A 77 17.08 15.54 -12.10
CA THR A 77 16.09 16.48 -12.64
C THR A 77 15.01 15.69 -13.38
N GLN A 78 13.76 16.02 -13.13
CA GLN A 78 12.60 15.35 -13.69
C GLN A 78 12.76 15.18 -15.22
N GLY A 79 12.75 13.93 -15.70
CA GLY A 79 12.84 13.62 -17.13
C GLY A 79 14.26 13.39 -17.68
N ASP A 80 15.27 13.24 -16.83
CA ASP A 80 16.61 12.81 -17.28
C ASP A 80 16.52 11.47 -18.05
N PRO A 81 16.90 11.43 -19.35
CA PRO A 81 16.86 10.20 -20.14
C PRO A 81 17.72 9.08 -19.55
N ALA A 82 18.75 9.41 -18.76
CA ALA A 82 19.59 8.43 -18.08
C ALA A 82 18.85 7.68 -16.94
N LEU A 83 17.75 8.23 -16.41
CA LEU A 83 16.96 7.59 -15.36
C LEU A 83 16.04 6.50 -15.87
N LYS A 84 15.57 6.58 -17.12
CA LYS A 84 14.65 5.59 -17.69
C LYS A 84 15.12 4.13 -17.52
N PRO A 85 16.37 3.75 -17.87
CA PRO A 85 16.83 2.38 -17.63
C PRO A 85 16.85 1.99 -16.15
N LEU A 86 17.17 2.92 -15.25
CA LEU A 86 17.16 2.68 -13.80
C LEU A 86 15.73 2.52 -13.26
N GLN A 87 14.77 3.30 -13.78
CA GLN A 87 13.35 3.18 -13.44
C GLN A 87 12.79 1.82 -13.84
N VAL A 88 13.11 1.32 -15.04
CA VAL A 88 12.69 -0.02 -15.47
C VAL A 88 13.21 -1.10 -14.52
N ARG A 89 14.48 -1.01 -14.11
CA ARG A 89 15.07 -1.91 -13.11
C ARG A 89 14.39 -1.79 -11.75
N ALA A 90 14.15 -0.57 -11.27
CA ALA A 90 13.46 -0.32 -10.00
C ALA A 90 12.02 -0.88 -10.02
N VAL A 91 11.28 -0.71 -11.13
CA VAL A 91 9.94 -1.30 -11.30
C VAL A 91 9.99 -2.82 -11.23
N ARG A 92 10.98 -3.46 -11.87
CA ARG A 92 11.18 -4.92 -11.73
C ARG A 92 11.37 -5.31 -10.26
N LEU A 93 12.21 -4.59 -9.53
CA LEU A 93 12.41 -4.83 -8.09
C LEU A 93 11.12 -4.66 -7.28
N LEU A 94 10.24 -3.73 -7.62
CA LEU A 94 8.92 -3.58 -6.99
C LEU A 94 7.98 -4.75 -7.30
N THR A 95 8.04 -5.31 -8.52
CA THR A 95 7.17 -6.42 -8.91
C THR A 95 7.56 -7.76 -8.28
N GLU A 96 8.83 -7.91 -7.90
CA GLU A 96 9.39 -9.17 -7.40
C GLU A 96 9.83 -9.09 -5.93
N GLY A 97 9.94 -7.89 -5.34
CA GLY A 97 10.56 -7.64 -4.04
C GLY A 97 9.61 -7.42 -2.86
N PRO A 98 10.18 -7.21 -1.66
CA PRO A 98 9.42 -6.90 -0.47
C PRO A 98 8.76 -5.50 -0.54
N LEU A 99 7.57 -5.36 0.07
CA LEU A 99 6.82 -4.10 0.10
C LEU A 99 7.51 -2.97 0.89
N SER A 100 8.55 -3.29 1.67
CA SER A 100 9.36 -2.33 2.41
C SER A 100 10.21 -1.43 1.50
N LEU A 101 10.54 -1.90 0.29
CA LEU A 101 11.30 -1.16 -0.71
C LEU A 101 10.46 -0.18 -1.53
N VAL A 102 9.12 -0.28 -1.45
CA VAL A 102 8.21 0.50 -2.30
C VAL A 102 8.41 2.01 -2.13
N GLU A 103 8.40 2.50 -0.90
CA GLU A 103 8.53 3.93 -0.59
C GLU A 103 9.90 4.49 -1.02
N PRO A 104 11.05 3.91 -0.62
CA PRO A 104 12.35 4.41 -1.06
C PRO A 104 12.53 4.39 -2.57
N LEU A 105 12.13 3.32 -3.26
CA LEU A 105 12.31 3.22 -4.70
C LEU A 105 11.41 4.19 -5.47
N LEU A 106 10.16 4.39 -5.03
CA LEU A 106 9.29 5.42 -5.59
C LEU A 106 9.93 6.80 -5.54
N SER A 107 10.46 7.16 -4.36
CA SER A 107 11.03 8.47 -4.06
C SER A 107 12.33 8.71 -4.82
N ILE A 108 13.29 7.78 -4.70
CA ILE A 108 14.62 7.88 -5.32
C ILE A 108 14.52 7.92 -6.85
N PHE A 109 13.70 7.06 -7.45
CA PHE A 109 13.61 6.90 -8.89
C PHE A 109 12.43 7.65 -9.53
N GLN A 110 11.65 8.42 -8.75
CA GLN A 110 10.51 9.22 -9.22
C GLN A 110 9.51 8.40 -10.06
N LEU A 111 9.17 7.19 -9.59
CA LEU A 111 8.44 6.19 -10.38
C LEU A 111 6.96 6.53 -10.62
N GLN A 112 6.45 7.63 -10.07
CA GLN A 112 5.06 8.08 -10.25
C GLN A 112 4.66 8.30 -11.72
N HIS A 113 5.64 8.52 -12.60
CA HIS A 113 5.48 8.72 -14.04
C HIS A 113 6.02 7.57 -14.90
N ALA A 114 6.60 6.54 -14.28
CA ALA A 114 7.07 5.36 -14.98
C ALA A 114 5.88 4.48 -15.42
N ASP A 115 6.12 3.54 -16.34
CA ASP A 115 5.08 2.58 -16.74
C ASP A 115 4.59 1.77 -15.53
N ARG A 116 3.30 1.93 -15.22
CA ARG A 116 2.62 1.29 -14.08
C ARG A 116 2.16 -0.13 -14.40
N SER A 117 2.16 -0.53 -15.67
CA SER A 117 1.65 -1.81 -16.14
C SER A 117 2.27 -3.02 -15.43
N PRO A 118 3.60 -3.10 -15.22
CA PRO A 118 4.21 -4.24 -14.53
C PRO A 118 3.75 -4.34 -13.06
N VAL A 119 3.52 -3.19 -12.42
CA VAL A 119 3.10 -3.16 -11.02
C VAL A 119 1.63 -3.51 -10.87
N LEU A 120 0.77 -3.03 -11.78
CA LEU A 120 -0.63 -3.47 -11.86
C LEU A 120 -0.72 -4.98 -12.10
N ALA A 121 0.10 -5.53 -12.99
CA ALA A 121 0.19 -6.98 -13.21
C ALA A 121 0.58 -7.73 -11.92
N ARG A 122 1.51 -7.19 -11.12
CA ARG A 122 1.84 -7.77 -9.80
C ARG A 122 0.65 -7.73 -8.85
N ILE A 123 -0.08 -6.63 -8.78
CA ILE A 123 -1.28 -6.51 -7.92
C ILE A 123 -2.34 -7.55 -8.32
N HIS A 124 -2.59 -7.71 -9.62
CA HIS A 124 -3.49 -8.74 -10.12
C HIS A 124 -3.01 -10.16 -9.80
N ARG A 125 -1.70 -10.42 -9.94
CA ARG A 125 -1.11 -11.72 -9.56
C ARG A 125 -1.29 -11.99 -8.06
N LEU A 126 -1.02 -11.00 -7.20
CA LEU A 126 -1.25 -11.10 -5.74
C LEU A 126 -2.72 -11.40 -5.42
N HIS A 127 -3.65 -10.80 -6.17
CA HIS A 127 -5.08 -11.05 -6.02
C HIS A 127 -5.45 -12.50 -6.38
N GLN A 128 -4.95 -12.99 -7.53
CA GLN A 128 -5.15 -14.38 -7.97
C GLN A 128 -4.54 -15.39 -6.98
N GLU A 129 -3.38 -15.06 -6.38
CA GLU A 129 -2.73 -15.85 -5.33
C GLU A 129 -3.48 -15.79 -3.97
N GLY A 130 -4.54 -15.00 -3.84
CA GLY A 130 -5.28 -14.80 -2.59
C GLY A 130 -4.59 -13.88 -1.57
N LYS A 131 -3.52 -13.21 -1.96
CA LYS A 131 -2.74 -12.27 -1.13
C LYS A 131 -3.35 -10.87 -1.16
N PHE A 132 -4.64 -10.77 -0.84
CA PHE A 132 -5.41 -9.53 -0.93
C PHE A 132 -4.86 -8.38 -0.07
N LYS A 133 -4.30 -8.71 1.11
CA LYS A 133 -3.64 -7.74 1.98
C LYS A 133 -2.45 -7.07 1.29
N GLU A 134 -1.56 -7.88 0.72
CA GLU A 134 -0.37 -7.38 0.02
C GLU A 134 -0.77 -6.58 -1.23
N ALA A 135 -1.80 -7.03 -1.95
CA ALA A 135 -2.31 -6.34 -3.13
C ALA A 135 -2.84 -4.94 -2.79
N ILE A 136 -3.66 -4.81 -1.75
CA ILE A 136 -4.18 -3.50 -1.29
C ILE A 136 -3.05 -2.61 -0.76
N VAL A 137 -2.14 -3.14 0.07
CA VAL A 137 -1.02 -2.35 0.61
C VAL A 137 -0.14 -1.82 -0.52
N LEU A 138 0.16 -2.64 -1.52
CA LEU A 138 0.94 -2.23 -2.69
C LEU A 138 0.20 -1.16 -3.51
N GLY A 139 -1.10 -1.37 -3.79
CA GLY A 139 -1.92 -0.41 -4.51
C GLY A 139 -2.03 0.95 -3.81
N THR A 140 -2.21 0.96 -2.48
CA THR A 140 -2.25 2.20 -1.69
C THR A 140 -0.91 2.91 -1.65
N LYS A 141 0.20 2.19 -1.41
CA LYS A 141 1.54 2.81 -1.35
C LYS A 141 1.96 3.48 -2.65
N LEU A 142 1.52 2.92 -3.78
CA LEU A 142 1.81 3.42 -5.12
C LEU A 142 0.74 4.38 -5.66
N GLN A 143 -0.29 4.67 -4.87
CA GLN A 143 -1.42 5.51 -5.25
C GLN A 143 -2.12 5.05 -6.54
N LEU A 144 -2.26 3.73 -6.74
CA LEU A 144 -2.82 3.12 -7.95
C LEU A 144 -4.33 2.86 -7.86
N GLN A 145 -5.02 3.39 -6.84
CA GLN A 145 -6.42 3.05 -6.60
C GLN A 145 -7.37 3.49 -7.74
N ALA A 146 -7.02 4.53 -8.50
CA ALA A 146 -7.80 4.96 -9.66
C ALA A 146 -7.73 3.97 -10.85
N ASP A 147 -6.63 3.21 -10.93
CA ASP A 147 -6.38 2.23 -11.99
C ASP A 147 -6.91 0.83 -11.62
N LEU A 148 -7.51 0.68 -10.43
CA LEU A 148 -7.94 -0.60 -9.86
C LEU A 148 -9.44 -0.60 -9.55
N ASP A 149 -10.07 -1.76 -9.74
CA ASP A 149 -11.48 -1.94 -9.40
C ASP A 149 -11.67 -2.09 -7.88
N VAL A 150 -12.36 -1.13 -7.27
CA VAL A 150 -12.60 -1.09 -5.81
C VAL A 150 -13.29 -2.35 -5.30
N GLU A 151 -14.27 -2.87 -6.03
CA GLU A 151 -15.05 -4.01 -5.59
C GLU A 151 -14.17 -5.26 -5.60
N LYS A 152 -13.44 -5.49 -6.69
CA LYS A 152 -12.48 -6.61 -6.79
C LYS A 152 -11.43 -6.55 -5.69
N MET A 153 -10.98 -5.36 -5.30
CA MET A 153 -9.95 -5.20 -4.26
C MET A 153 -10.52 -5.32 -2.83
N CYS A 154 -11.68 -4.72 -2.57
CA CYS A 154 -12.24 -4.60 -1.21
C CYS A 154 -13.11 -5.80 -0.82
N VAL A 155 -13.88 -6.40 -1.74
CA VAL A 155 -14.79 -7.53 -1.43
C VAL A 155 -14.07 -8.69 -0.73
N PRO A 156 -12.91 -9.18 -1.23
CA PRO A 156 -12.18 -10.23 -0.54
C PRO A 156 -11.77 -9.88 0.89
N LEU A 157 -11.48 -8.61 1.17
CA LEU A 157 -11.12 -8.14 2.50
C LEU A 157 -12.34 -8.03 3.42
N LEU A 158 -13.48 -7.56 2.92
CA LEU A 158 -14.74 -7.51 3.66
C LEU A 158 -15.17 -8.91 4.09
N LEU A 159 -15.10 -9.89 3.17
CA LEU A 159 -15.35 -11.30 3.47
C LEU A 159 -14.35 -11.89 4.48
N GLN A 160 -13.16 -11.31 4.60
CA GLN A 160 -12.15 -11.68 5.60
C GLN A 160 -12.24 -10.90 6.91
N ASP A 161 -13.27 -10.06 7.09
CA ASP A 161 -13.44 -9.19 8.26
C ASP A 161 -12.27 -8.20 8.44
N LYS A 162 -11.73 -7.71 7.31
CA LYS A 162 -10.60 -6.77 7.25
C LYS A 162 -11.07 -5.40 6.78
N VAL A 163 -12.17 -4.92 7.36
CA VAL A 163 -12.82 -3.65 6.98
C VAL A 163 -11.85 -2.47 7.09
N GLY A 164 -11.06 -2.39 8.16
CA GLY A 164 -10.09 -1.30 8.34
C GLY A 164 -9.00 -1.22 7.26
N LEU A 165 -8.71 -2.32 6.52
CA LEU A 165 -7.82 -2.25 5.36
C LEU A 165 -8.53 -1.71 4.12
N ALA A 166 -9.80 -2.07 3.92
CA ALA A 166 -10.62 -1.54 2.84
C ALA A 166 -10.89 -0.04 3.01
N GLU A 167 -11.15 0.41 4.24
CA GLU A 167 -11.33 1.84 4.57
C GLU A 167 -10.08 2.65 4.30
N ARG A 168 -8.91 2.17 4.77
CA ARG A 168 -7.62 2.84 4.50
C ARG A 168 -7.29 2.89 3.02
N TYR A 169 -7.70 1.88 2.25
CA TYR A 169 -7.49 1.86 0.79
C TYR A 169 -8.24 2.99 0.08
N VAL A 170 -9.48 3.28 0.49
CA VAL A 170 -10.32 4.35 -0.08
C VAL A 170 -10.15 5.70 0.62
N ALA A 171 -9.38 5.76 1.71
CA ALA A 171 -9.20 6.98 2.49
C ALA A 171 -8.64 8.12 1.63
N GLY A 172 -9.26 9.30 1.73
CA GLY A 172 -8.90 10.47 0.93
C GLY A 172 -9.41 10.45 -0.52
N LEU A 173 -10.19 9.43 -0.93
CA LEU A 173 -10.74 9.30 -2.27
C LEU A 173 -12.29 9.23 -2.22
N PRO A 174 -12.99 10.38 -2.24
CA PRO A 174 -14.45 10.44 -2.00
C PRO A 174 -15.30 9.61 -2.96
N HIS A 175 -14.82 9.40 -4.19
CA HIS A 175 -15.52 8.59 -5.19
C HIS A 175 -15.41 7.09 -4.86
N LEU A 176 -14.25 6.61 -4.39
CA LEU A 176 -14.08 5.22 -3.98
C LEU A 176 -14.79 4.95 -2.64
N GLN A 177 -14.79 5.93 -1.72
CA GLN A 177 -15.55 5.84 -0.46
C GLN A 177 -17.05 5.64 -0.72
N ARG A 178 -17.64 6.49 -1.58
CA ARG A 178 -19.06 6.34 -1.97
C ARG A 178 -19.33 4.98 -2.59
N ARG A 179 -18.45 4.51 -3.48
CA ARG A 179 -18.60 3.21 -4.14
C ARG A 179 -18.49 2.03 -3.17
N LEU A 180 -17.59 2.12 -2.19
CA LEU A 180 -17.50 1.14 -1.10
C LEU A 180 -18.75 1.14 -0.22
N LEU A 181 -19.30 2.31 0.12
CA LEU A 181 -20.55 2.42 0.90
C LEU A 181 -21.73 1.83 0.13
N THR A 182 -21.92 2.21 -1.14
CA THR A 182 -22.98 1.64 -1.99
C THR A 182 -22.89 0.12 -2.09
N LEU A 183 -21.67 -0.42 -2.18
CA LEU A 183 -21.43 -1.86 -2.16
C LEU A 183 -21.90 -2.48 -0.84
N ILE A 184 -21.53 -1.90 0.31
CA ILE A 184 -21.93 -2.40 1.63
C ILE A 184 -23.46 -2.30 1.81
N ASP A 185 -24.07 -1.19 1.41
CA ASP A 185 -25.52 -0.97 1.48
C ASP A 185 -26.29 -2.01 0.66
N SER A 186 -25.75 -2.41 -0.51
CA SER A 186 -26.34 -3.46 -1.34
C SER A 186 -26.36 -4.83 -0.64
N TRP A 187 -25.43 -5.08 0.28
CA TRP A 187 -25.37 -6.33 1.06
C TRP A 187 -26.31 -6.32 2.26
N CYS A 188 -26.77 -5.15 2.71
CA CYS A 188 -27.78 -5.02 3.77
C CYS A 188 -29.23 -5.09 3.23
N GLN A 189 -29.43 -5.22 1.90
CA GLN A 189 -30.77 -5.32 1.31
C GLN A 189 -31.45 -6.67 1.63
N PRO A 190 -32.78 -6.69 1.86
CA PRO A 190 -33.51 -7.93 2.10
C PRO A 190 -33.40 -8.87 0.89
N GLY A 191 -33.06 -10.13 1.15
CA GLY A 191 -32.86 -11.15 0.10
C GLY A 191 -31.43 -11.25 -0.46
N PHE A 192 -30.50 -10.43 0.01
CA PHE A 192 -29.08 -10.57 -0.35
C PHE A 192 -28.48 -11.86 0.24
N ASP A 193 -27.77 -12.62 -0.59
CA ASP A 193 -27.04 -13.83 -0.18
C ASP A 193 -25.53 -13.65 -0.36
N VAL A 194 -24.83 -13.48 0.77
CA VAL A 194 -23.37 -13.35 0.80
C VAL A 194 -22.65 -14.55 0.19
N ARG A 195 -23.28 -15.73 0.12
CA ARG A 195 -22.69 -16.93 -0.50
C ARG A 195 -22.52 -16.76 -2.00
N VAL A 196 -23.39 -15.98 -2.65
CA VAL A 196 -23.27 -15.65 -4.09
C VAL A 196 -22.01 -14.82 -4.31
N VAL A 197 -21.79 -13.80 -3.49
CA VAL A 197 -20.56 -12.98 -3.54
C VAL A 197 -19.32 -13.79 -3.20
N ALA A 198 -19.39 -14.64 -2.16
CA ALA A 198 -18.27 -15.49 -1.76
C ALA A 198 -17.92 -16.54 -2.83
N SER A 199 -18.89 -17.02 -3.61
CA SER A 199 -18.67 -17.98 -4.70
C SER A 199 -17.81 -17.39 -5.84
N ALA A 200 -17.86 -16.08 -6.05
CA ALA A 200 -16.99 -15.36 -6.99
C ALA A 200 -15.54 -15.19 -6.46
N HIS A 201 -15.31 -15.48 -5.18
CA HIS A 201 -14.00 -15.39 -4.51
C HIS A 201 -13.63 -16.72 -3.81
N PRO A 202 -13.45 -17.82 -4.57
CA PRO A 202 -13.24 -19.15 -3.99
C PRO A 202 -12.03 -19.20 -3.04
N THR A 203 -10.95 -18.48 -3.35
CA THR A 203 -9.73 -18.39 -2.52
C THR A 203 -10.00 -17.84 -1.12
N VAL A 204 -11.03 -16.99 -0.96
CA VAL A 204 -11.47 -16.46 0.34
C VAL A 204 -12.31 -17.48 1.12
N PHE A 205 -13.16 -18.22 0.41
CA PHE A 205 -14.08 -19.20 0.99
C PHE A 205 -13.36 -20.38 1.65
N TYR A 206 -12.26 -20.85 1.06
CA TYR A 206 -11.45 -21.93 1.65
C TYR A 206 -10.69 -21.52 2.92
N ALA A 207 -10.32 -20.24 3.07
CA ALA A 207 -9.58 -19.75 4.23
C ALA A 207 -10.44 -19.69 5.52
N LYS A 208 -11.77 -19.52 5.40
CA LYS A 208 -12.66 -19.31 6.56
C LYS A 208 -13.35 -20.58 7.09
N ARG A 209 -13.21 -21.75 6.43
CA ARG A 209 -13.66 -23.04 6.99
C ARG A 209 -12.97 -23.44 8.31
N ARG A 210 -11.92 -22.72 8.73
CA ARG A 210 -11.17 -23.01 9.96
C ARG A 210 -11.49 -22.12 11.17
N GLY A 211 -12.48 -21.22 11.09
CA GLY A 211 -12.98 -20.54 12.29
C GLY A 211 -13.75 -19.26 12.03
N GLY A 212 -14.97 -19.21 12.57
CA GLY A 212 -15.71 -17.98 12.82
C GLY A 212 -16.76 -17.63 11.77
N LYS A 213 -18.01 -17.46 12.25
CA LYS A 213 -19.12 -16.83 11.53
C LYS A 213 -18.64 -15.49 10.95
N LEU A 214 -19.06 -15.17 9.72
CA LEU A 214 -18.93 -13.82 9.17
C LEU A 214 -19.75 -12.88 10.07
N SER A 215 -19.09 -12.09 10.92
CA SER A 215 -19.77 -11.08 11.75
C SER A 215 -20.09 -9.85 10.90
N PHE A 216 -21.01 -10.02 9.94
CA PHE A 216 -21.54 -8.92 9.14
C PHE A 216 -22.39 -7.94 9.99
N ALA A 217 -22.73 -8.34 11.22
CA ALA A 217 -23.57 -7.62 12.16
C ALA A 217 -23.00 -6.28 12.67
N LEU A 218 -21.73 -5.95 12.37
CA LEU A 218 -21.14 -4.64 12.71
C LEU A 218 -21.24 -3.61 11.58
N LEU A 219 -21.54 -4.03 10.34
CA LEU A 219 -21.62 -3.12 9.18
C LEU A 219 -23.02 -2.55 8.95
N CYS A 220 -24.07 -3.27 9.34
CA CYS A 220 -25.46 -2.78 9.27
C CYS A 220 -25.96 -2.28 10.65
N GLN A 221 -25.08 -1.82 11.56
CA GLN A 221 -25.57 -1.07 12.71
C GLN A 221 -26.07 0.30 12.22
N PRO A 222 -27.34 0.65 12.42
CA PRO A 222 -27.83 1.97 12.07
C PRO A 222 -27.01 3.02 12.82
N VAL A 223 -26.39 3.93 12.08
CA VAL A 223 -25.82 5.17 12.62
C VAL A 223 -27.00 5.95 13.19
N HIS A 224 -27.32 5.73 14.47
CA HIS A 224 -28.26 6.56 15.21
C HIS A 224 -27.59 7.91 15.45
N GLY A 225 -27.67 8.78 14.45
CA GLY A 225 -27.39 10.19 14.59
C GLY A 225 -28.65 10.91 15.10
N GLU A 226 -28.50 11.53 16.26
CA GLU A 226 -29.24 12.72 16.72
C GLU A 226 -30.76 12.54 16.92
N GLU A 227 -31.10 12.06 18.11
CA GLU A 227 -32.33 12.46 18.80
C GLU A 227 -32.24 13.96 19.11
N GLN A 228 -33.01 14.79 18.42
CA GLN A 228 -33.33 16.14 18.89
C GLN A 228 -34.84 16.25 19.19
N PRO A 229 -35.21 16.67 20.42
CA PRO A 229 -36.59 16.81 20.87
C PRO A 229 -37.13 18.20 20.50
N GLY A 230 -38.41 18.27 20.14
CA GLY A 230 -39.13 19.55 20.11
C GLY A 230 -40.04 19.75 18.89
N LEU A 231 -41.10 18.94 18.77
CA LEU A 231 -42.27 19.37 18.01
C LEU A 231 -43.09 20.30 18.92
N GLU A 232 -42.80 21.59 18.89
CA GLU A 232 -43.68 22.62 19.42
C GLU A 232 -44.96 22.64 18.57
N SER A 233 -46.10 22.38 19.21
CA SER A 233 -47.41 22.30 18.57
C SER A 233 -47.88 23.69 18.11
N PRO A 234 -48.64 23.81 17.00
CA PRO A 234 -49.15 25.10 16.56
C PRO A 234 -50.26 25.64 17.48
N PRO A 235 -50.42 26.96 17.61
CA PRO A 235 -51.46 27.54 18.44
C PRO A 235 -52.84 27.34 17.78
N ARG A 236 -53.77 26.75 18.54
CA ARG A 236 -55.21 26.80 18.27
C ARG A 236 -55.67 28.25 18.37
N ASN A 237 -56.28 28.77 17.31
CA ASN A 237 -57.13 29.95 17.42
C ASN A 237 -58.55 29.62 16.97
N SER A 238 -59.42 29.51 17.98
CA SER A 238 -60.77 30.05 18.08
C SER A 238 -61.71 29.96 16.89
N GLN A 239 -62.73 29.08 16.98
CA GLN A 239 -64.16 29.44 16.93
C GLN A 239 -65.01 28.17 16.81
N GLU A 240 -65.93 27.95 17.75
CA GLU A 240 -67.28 27.46 17.42
C GLU A 240 -68.26 27.81 18.54
N ASP A 241 -69.44 28.22 18.08
CA ASP A 241 -70.63 28.70 18.78
C ASP A 241 -71.09 27.84 19.97
N ASN A 242 -71.52 28.50 21.05
CA ASN A 242 -72.91 28.54 21.55
C ASN A 242 -73.04 29.53 22.74
#